data_AF-A0A352WWJ3-F1
#
_entry.id   AF-A0A352WWJ3-F1
#
_cell.length_a   1.000
_cell.length_b   1.000
_cell.length_c   1.000
_cell.angle_alpha   90.00
_cell.angle_beta   90.00
_cell.angle_gamma   90.00
#
_symmetry.space_group_name_H-M   'P 1'
#
loop_
_entity.id
_entity.type
_entity.pdbx_description
1 polymer ?
#
loop_
_entity_poly.entity_id
_entity_poly.type
_entity_poly.pdbx_seq_one_letter_code
_entity_poly.pdbx_strand_id
1 'polypeptide(L)' 'EQAGIPYTGAGINLEDAAKAVFLKTKGYTIGFLAFDQYIPWEAWSATESTPGVATFTREKYAYLLRRVTETAKECDYLV' A
#
# COMPACT_ATOMS: atom_id res chain seq x y z
N GLU A 1 15.55 -5.47 1.74
CA GLU A 1 15.73 -4.83 0.40
C GLU A 1 16.81 -5.49 -0.49
N GLN A 2 17.07 -6.81 -0.41
CA GLN A 2 18.24 -7.40 -1.11
C GLN A 2 17.91 -8.15 -2.41
N ALA A 3 16.63 -8.47 -2.66
CA ALA A 3 16.24 -9.26 -3.83
C ALA A 3 15.94 -8.44 -5.09
N GLY A 4 15.91 -7.10 -5.01
CA GLY A 4 15.51 -6.23 -6.12
C GLY A 4 14.03 -6.35 -6.53
N ILE A 5 13.21 -6.98 -5.70
CA ILE A 5 11.76 -7.15 -5.93
C ILE A 5 11.03 -5.97 -5.27
N PRO A 6 10.27 -5.17 -6.02
CA PRO A 6 9.43 -4.11 -5.45
C PRO A 6 8.39 -4.65 -4.47
N TYR A 7 8.05 -3.89 -3.45
CA TYR A 7 7.08 -4.28 -2.42
C TYR A 7 6.20 -3.10 -1.99
N THR A 8 5.02 -3.40 -1.46
CA THR A 8 4.05 -2.46 -0.89
C THR A 8 3.35 -3.14 0.29
N GLY A 9 2.68 -2.38 1.17
CA GLY A 9 1.91 -2.90 2.30
C GLY A 9 2.64 -2.86 3.65
N ALA A 10 3.95 -2.63 3.66
CA ALA A 10 4.73 -2.40 4.88
C ALA A 10 5.81 -1.35 4.63
N GLY A 11 6.14 -0.55 5.65
CA GLY A 11 7.06 0.56 5.50
C GLY A 11 7.48 1.18 6.83
N ILE A 12 8.37 2.17 6.75
CA ILE A 12 8.92 2.87 7.93
C ILE A 12 7.91 3.80 8.61
N ASN A 13 6.80 4.09 7.93
CA ASN A 13 5.63 4.82 8.40
C ASN A 13 4.44 4.50 7.49
N LEU A 14 3.27 5.05 7.79
CA LEU A 14 2.03 4.80 7.05
C LEU A 14 2.12 5.23 5.58
N GLU A 15 2.79 6.35 5.28
CA GLU A 15 2.91 6.85 3.92
C GLU A 15 3.74 5.91 3.03
N ASP A 16 4.85 5.41 3.58
CA ASP A 16 5.71 4.43 2.93
C ASP A 16 5.01 3.06 2.80
N ALA A 17 4.35 2.60 3.87
CA ALA A 17 3.62 1.33 3.87
C ALA A 17 2.47 1.31 2.86
N ALA A 18 1.78 2.44 2.68
CA ALA A 18 0.68 2.59 1.74
C ALA A 18 1.13 3.04 0.34
N LYS A 19 2.44 3.09 0.05
CA LYS A 19 2.97 3.50 -1.24
C LYS A 19 2.77 2.39 -2.28
N ALA A 20 2.17 2.74 -3.41
CA ALA A 20 2.00 1.80 -4.51
C ALA A 20 3.33 1.53 -5.21
N VAL A 21 3.46 0.33 -5.78
CA VAL A 21 4.54 0.00 -6.73
C VAL A 21 3.97 -0.18 -8.12
N PHE A 22 4.71 0.30 -9.12
CA PHE A 22 4.26 0.27 -10.50
C PHE A 22 5.20 -0.57 -11.36
N LEU A 23 4.61 -1.50 -12.10
CA LEU A 23 5.32 -2.35 -13.07
C LEU A 23 4.81 -2.04 -14.47
N LYS A 24 5.72 -1.83 -15.41
CA LYS A 24 5.38 -1.66 -16.83
C LYS A 24 5.61 -2.97 -17.57
N THR A 25 4.59 -3.47 -18.25
CA THR A 25 4.67 -4.71 -19.03
C THR A 25 3.71 -4.66 -20.21
N LYS A 26 4.15 -5.13 -21.38
CA LYS A 26 3.33 -5.21 -22.60
C LYS A 26 2.59 -3.90 -22.95
N GLY A 27 3.19 -2.75 -22.64
CA GLY A 27 2.59 -1.43 -22.89
C GLY A 27 1.60 -0.95 -21.82
N TYR A 28 1.31 -1.75 -20.79
CA TYR A 28 0.46 -1.39 -19.67
C TYR A 28 1.28 -1.06 -18.41
N THR A 29 0.73 -0.19 -17.57
CA THR A 29 1.20 0.09 -16.22
C THR A 29 0.28 -0.62 -15.23
N ILE A 30 0.85 -1.52 -14.43
CA ILE A 30 0.16 -2.23 -13.35
C ILE A 30 0.61 -1.60 -12.02
N GLY A 31 -0.32 -1.00 -11.29
CA GLY A 31 -0.11 -0.55 -9.92
C GLY A 31 -0.46 -1.65 -8.94
N PHE A 32 0.35 -1.83 -7.91
CA PHE A 32 0.06 -2.71 -6.78
C PHE A 32 -0.02 -1.87 -5.52
N LEU A 33 -1.10 -2.04 -4.76
CA LEU A 33 -1.35 -1.36 -3.50
C LEU A 33 -1.88 -2.37 -2.49
N ALA A 34 -1.16 -2.58 -1.39
CA ALA A 34 -1.51 -3.61 -0.41
C ALA A 34 -1.97 -3.02 0.93
N PHE A 35 -3.03 -3.61 1.49
CA PHE A 35 -3.51 -3.37 2.84
C PHE A 35 -3.89 -4.69 3.51
N ASP A 36 -3.61 -4.82 4.80
CA ASP A 36 -4.00 -6.00 5.59
C ASP A 36 -5.14 -5.68 6.57
N GLN A 37 -6.19 -6.49 6.56
CA GLN A 37 -7.27 -6.38 7.54
C GLN A 37 -6.98 -7.21 8.80
N TYR A 38 -6.16 -8.26 8.70
CA TYR A 38 -6.00 -9.28 9.73
C TYR A 38 -4.58 -9.27 10.29
N ILE A 39 -4.33 -8.35 11.22
CA ILE A 39 -3.07 -8.32 11.98
C ILE A 39 -3.26 -8.91 13.40
N PRO A 40 -2.30 -9.71 13.89
CA PRO A 40 -2.35 -10.29 15.24
C PRO A 40 -2.41 -9.26 16.38
N TRP A 41 -1.76 -8.11 16.21
CA TRP A 41 -1.68 -7.05 17.22
C TRP A 41 -1.68 -5.68 16.55
N GLU A 42 -2.46 -4.72 17.07
CA GLU A 42 -2.51 -3.33 16.58
C GLU A 42 -1.14 -2.65 16.47
N ALA A 43 -0.19 -3.04 17.33
CA ALA A 43 1.18 -2.56 17.31
C ALA A 43 1.94 -2.88 16.01
N TRP A 44 1.40 -3.74 15.15
CA TRP A 44 1.95 -4.02 13.82
C TRP A 44 1.47 -3.03 12.75
N SER A 45 0.46 -2.22 13.04
CA SER A 45 0.00 -1.16 12.12
C SER A 45 1.07 -0.08 11.99
N ALA A 46 1.34 0.33 10.75
CA ALA A 46 2.09 1.54 10.49
C ALA A 46 1.30 2.76 10.98
N THR A 47 2.01 3.72 11.56
CA THR A 47 1.48 5.04 11.92
C THR A 47 2.25 6.13 11.18
N GLU A 48 1.89 7.40 11.38
CA GLU A 48 2.63 8.52 10.79
C GLU A 48 4.11 8.54 11.19
N SER A 49 4.44 7.98 12.37
CA SER A 49 5.80 8.05 12.95
C SER A 49 6.41 6.69 13.29
N THR A 50 5.68 5.58 13.11
CA THR A 50 6.18 4.23 13.43
C THR A 50 6.09 3.28 12.25
N PRO A 51 7.09 2.40 12.06
CA PRO A 51 7.04 1.35 11.06
C PRO A 51 5.90 0.37 11.28
N GLY A 52 5.47 -0.30 10.22
CA GLY A 52 4.48 -1.35 10.29
C GLY A 52 3.80 -1.64 8.96
N VAL A 53 2.63 -2.28 9.05
CA VAL A 53 1.77 -2.69 7.93
C VAL A 53 0.69 -1.64 7.68
N ALA A 54 0.41 -1.34 6.42
CA ALA A 54 -0.74 -0.53 6.06
C ALA A 54 -2.02 -1.35 6.27
N THR A 55 -2.88 -0.93 7.20
CA THR A 55 -4.05 -1.71 7.59
C THR A 55 -5.36 -1.23 7.00
N PHE A 56 -6.23 -2.19 6.64
CA PHE A 56 -7.62 -1.96 6.30
C PHE A 56 -8.50 -2.07 7.55
N THR A 57 -9.00 -0.93 8.02
CA THR A 57 -9.99 -0.87 9.10
C THR A 57 -11.15 0.05 8.71
N ARG A 58 -12.27 -0.05 9.43
CA ARG A 58 -13.45 0.79 9.16
C ARG A 58 -13.14 2.28 9.35
N GLU A 59 -12.32 2.61 10.33
CA GLU A 59 -11.88 3.97 10.67
C GLU A 59 -11.01 4.57 9.56
N LYS A 60 -10.23 3.72 8.88
CA LYS A 60 -9.34 4.13 7.78
C LYS A 60 -10.02 4.11 6.41
N TYR A 61 -11.29 3.73 6.30
CA TYR A 61 -11.97 3.52 5.01
C TYR A 61 -11.88 4.73 4.06
N ALA A 62 -12.05 5.96 4.55
CA ALA A 62 -11.96 7.15 3.71
C ALA A 62 -10.53 7.39 3.17
N TYR A 63 -9.52 7.13 4.01
CA TYR A 63 -8.11 7.19 3.59
C TYR A 63 -7.82 6.14 2.51
N LEU A 64 -8.27 4.90 2.72
CA LEU A 64 -8.07 3.79 1.80
C LEU A 64 -8.74 4.04 0.45
N LEU A 65 -9.99 4.50 0.46
CA LEU A 65 -10.71 4.86 -0.75
C LEU A 65 -9.98 5.96 -1.52
N ARG A 66 -9.44 6.97 -0.83
CA ARG A 66 -8.60 8.00 -1.47
C ARG A 66 -7.34 7.41 -2.09
N ARG A 67 -6.60 6.53 -1.37
CA ARG A 67 -5.38 5.90 -1.91
C ARG A 67 -5.68 5.08 -3.16
N VAL A 68 -6.71 4.24 -3.14
CA VAL A 68 -7.14 3.45 -4.29
C VAL A 68 -7.53 4.36 -5.45
N THR A 69 -8.35 5.39 -5.20
CA THR A 69 -8.85 6.28 -6.25
C THR A 69 -7.75 7.09 -6.91
N GLU A 70 -6.78 7.62 -6.14
CA GLU A 70 -5.66 8.37 -6.72
C GLU A 70 -4.69 7.44 -7.46
N THR A 71 -4.33 6.31 -6.86
CA THR A 71 -3.40 5.34 -7.49
C THR A 71 -3.96 4.80 -8.80
N ALA A 72 -5.27 4.54 -8.86
CA ALA A 72 -5.94 4.05 -10.07
C ALA A 72 -5.84 5.03 -11.26
N LYS A 73 -5.57 6.32 -11.03
CA LYS A 73 -5.35 7.30 -12.12
C LYS A 73 -3.94 7.20 -12.71
N GLU A 74 -3.02 6.54 -12.03
CA GLU A 74 -1.60 6.45 -12.40
C GLU A 74 -1.25 5.14 -13.13
N CYS A 75 -2.21 4.21 -13.23
CA CYS A 75 -2.01 2.89 -13.85
C CYS A 75 -3.22 2.46 -14.69
N ASP A 76 -3.00 1.56 -15.64
CA ASP A 76 -4.07 0.94 -16.43
C ASP A 76 -4.83 -0.11 -15.63
N TYR A 77 -4.12 -0.79 -14.72
CA TYR A 77 -4.68 -1.79 -13.81
C TYR A 77 -4.15 -1.57 -12.41
N LEU A 78 -5.04 -1.50 -11.43
CA LEU A 78 -4.70 -1.49 -10.02
C LEU A 78 -5.02 -2.85 -9.40
N VAL A 79 -4.06 -3.41 -8.69
CA VAL A 79 -4.14 -4.66 -7.93
C VAL A 79 -4.00 -4.37 -6.44
#